data_AF-A0AAE0G251-F1
#
_entry.id   AF-A0AAE0G251-F1
#
_cell.length_a   1.000
_cell.length_b   1.000
_cell.length_c   1.000
_cell.angle_alpha   90.00
_cell.angle_beta   90.00
_cell.angle_gamma   90.00
#
_symmetry.space_group_name_H-M   'P 1'
#
loop_
_entity.id
_entity.type
_entity.pdbx_description
1 polymer ?
#
loop_
_entity_poly.entity_id
_entity_poly.type
_entity_poly.pdbx_seq_one_letter_code
_entity_poly.pdbx_strand_id
1 'polypeptide(L)'
;ASRLLVASQEVASERPHAPLYLKLAGTGNPGEMRLTWLSTVSRTPVVRVGTAPGQHAYTFSGAVTTYSADEMCGAPANIPSARYFRDPGYIHQVVLLGLEPEVEYFFVYGAIDILNGMGD
;
A
#
# COMPACT_ATOMS: atom_id res chain seq x y z
N ALA A 1 20.09 -14.61 -29.71
CA ALA A 1 19.89 -15.25 -28.39
C ALA A 1 20.71 -14.50 -27.36
N SER A 2 20.12 -14.09 -26.25
CA SER A 2 20.86 -13.46 -25.15
C SER A 2 21.61 -14.53 -24.34
N ARG A 3 22.86 -14.27 -23.94
CA ARG A 3 23.68 -15.16 -23.12
C ARG A 3 24.11 -14.41 -21.85
N LEU A 4 23.79 -14.93 -20.67
CA LEU A 4 24.26 -14.40 -19.40
C LEU A 4 25.77 -14.67 -19.28
N LEU A 5 26.57 -13.61 -19.09
CA LEU A 5 28.03 -13.72 -18.91
C LEU A 5 28.46 -13.44 -17.47
N VAL A 6 27.77 -12.51 -16.81
CA VAL A 6 28.03 -12.09 -15.43
C VAL A 6 26.77 -11.50 -14.82
N ALA A 7 26.62 -11.62 -13.50
CA ALA A 7 25.59 -10.98 -12.70
C ALA A 7 26.23 -10.14 -11.58
N SER A 8 25.61 -9.04 -11.19
CA SER A 8 26.06 -8.20 -10.07
C SER A 8 25.61 -8.77 -8.72
N GLN A 9 26.13 -8.20 -7.63
CA GLN A 9 25.59 -8.44 -6.28
C GLN A 9 24.17 -7.88 -6.16
N GLU A 10 23.40 -8.46 -5.24
CA GLU A 10 22.07 -7.98 -4.89
C GLU A 10 22.16 -6.70 -4.06
N VAL A 11 21.21 -5.79 -4.30
CA VAL A 11 21.05 -4.56 -3.50
C VAL A 11 19.60 -4.53 -3.02
N ALA A 12 19.42 -4.26 -1.73
CA ALA A 12 18.11 -4.18 -1.09
C ALA A 12 17.88 -2.78 -0.52
N SER A 13 16.60 -2.42 -0.40
CA SER A 13 16.18 -1.22 0.34
C SER A 13 16.47 -1.40 1.84
N GLU A 14 16.89 -0.34 2.52
CA GLU A 14 17.01 -0.31 3.99
C GLU A 14 15.66 -0.48 4.71
N ARG A 15 14.56 -0.17 4.02
CA ARG A 15 13.19 -0.34 4.53
C ARG A 15 12.35 -1.14 3.52
N PRO A 16 12.53 -2.46 3.43
CA PRO A 16 11.89 -3.29 2.40
C PRO A 16 10.37 -3.42 2.58
N HIS A 17 9.85 -3.13 3.78
CA HIS A 17 8.43 -3.23 4.14
C HIS A 17 7.71 -1.88 4.25
N ALA A 18 8.41 -0.77 4.00
CA ALA A 18 7.80 0.55 4.06
C ALA A 18 6.65 0.69 3.05
N PRO A 19 5.57 1.41 3.40
CA PRO A 19 4.53 1.79 2.45
C PRO A 19 5.11 2.57 1.27
N LEU A 20 4.69 2.22 0.06
CA LEU A 20 5.10 2.89 -1.17
C LEU A 20 3.89 3.37 -1.98
N TYR A 21 4.10 4.43 -2.76
CA TYR A 21 3.18 4.90 -3.80
C TYR A 21 1.74 5.16 -3.33
N LEU A 22 1.59 5.91 -2.23
CA LEU A 22 0.27 6.31 -1.73
C LEU A 22 -0.55 7.00 -2.83
N LYS A 23 -1.82 6.60 -2.95
CA LYS A 23 -2.83 7.23 -3.79
C LYS A 23 -4.06 7.59 -2.97
N LEU A 24 -4.66 8.73 -3.29
CA LEU A 24 -5.92 9.19 -2.72
C LEU A 24 -7.01 9.11 -3.80
N ALA A 25 -8.22 8.68 -3.42
CA ALA A 25 -9.37 8.65 -4.31
C ALA A 25 -10.66 8.93 -3.53
N GLY A 26 -11.62 9.63 -4.14
CA GLY A 26 -12.99 9.69 -3.60
C GLY A 26 -13.69 8.34 -3.72
N THR A 27 -14.67 8.07 -2.86
CA THR A 27 -15.46 6.82 -2.89
C THR A 27 -16.78 6.95 -3.65
N GLY A 28 -17.18 8.18 -3.99
CA GLY A 28 -18.51 8.51 -4.51
C GLY A 28 -19.48 9.02 -3.43
N ASN A 29 -19.15 8.83 -2.15
CA ASN A 29 -19.92 9.38 -1.04
C ASN A 29 -19.25 10.67 -0.52
N PRO A 30 -20.01 11.76 -0.30
CA PRO A 30 -19.48 12.95 0.37
C PRO A 30 -18.92 12.63 1.75
N GLY A 31 -17.79 13.25 2.09
CA GLY A 31 -17.11 13.04 3.36
C GLY A 31 -16.34 11.73 3.49
N GLU A 32 -16.11 11.03 2.38
CA GLU A 32 -15.29 9.82 2.35
C GLU A 32 -14.08 9.95 1.41
N MET A 33 -12.95 9.40 1.83
CA MET A 33 -11.74 9.32 1.00
C MET A 33 -11.03 7.99 1.21
N ARG A 34 -10.63 7.34 0.12
CA ARG A 34 -9.84 6.11 0.14
C ARG A 34 -8.37 6.42 -0.01
N LEU A 35 -7.57 5.86 0.89
CA LEU A 35 -6.13 5.77 0.80
C LEU A 35 -5.77 4.38 0.28
N THR A 36 -4.83 4.31 -0.67
CA THR A 36 -4.31 3.05 -1.19
C THR A 36 -2.80 3.10 -1.32
N TRP A 37 -2.10 2.09 -0.82
CA TRP A 37 -0.63 1.99 -0.92
C TRP A 37 -0.19 0.53 -1.11
N LEU A 38 1.09 0.35 -1.49
CA LEU A 38 1.70 -0.95 -1.70
C LEU A 38 2.73 -1.26 -0.60
N SER A 39 2.88 -2.53 -0.25
CA SER A 39 4.03 -3.02 0.53
C SER A 39 4.35 -4.48 0.19
N THR A 40 5.43 -5.01 0.76
CA THR A 40 5.85 -6.41 0.60
C THR A 40 5.25 -7.35 1.67
N VAL A 41 4.46 -6.83 2.61
CA VAL A 41 3.90 -7.60 3.73
C VAL A 41 2.40 -7.39 3.90
N SER A 42 1.69 -8.48 4.20
CA SER A 42 0.28 -8.43 4.58
C SER A 42 0.16 -8.09 6.06
N ARG A 43 0.00 -6.80 6.37
CA ARG A 43 -0.23 -6.31 7.73
C ARG A 43 -1.49 -5.45 7.77
N THR A 44 -2.13 -5.40 8.93
CA THR A 44 -3.35 -4.61 9.14
C THR A 44 -3.08 -3.14 8.79
N PRO A 45 -3.72 -2.60 7.73
CA PRO A 45 -3.47 -1.26 7.26
C PRO A 45 -4.25 -0.27 8.13
N VAL A 46 -3.57 0.80 8.52
CA VAL A 46 -4.11 1.82 9.40
C VAL A 46 -3.75 3.21 8.89
N VAL A 47 -4.70 4.13 9.04
CA VAL A 47 -4.50 5.55 8.83
C VAL A 47 -4.90 6.28 10.10
N ARG A 48 -4.02 7.12 10.63
CA ARG A 48 -4.33 8.06 11.70
C ARG A 48 -4.45 9.46 11.11
N VAL A 49 -5.53 10.18 11.42
CA VAL A 49 -5.86 11.47 10.80
C VAL A 49 -6.37 12.47 11.82
N GLY A 50 -6.11 13.75 11.57
CA GLY A 50 -6.65 14.89 12.30
C GLY A 50 -6.52 16.18 11.51
N THR A 51 -6.95 17.30 12.09
CA THR A 51 -6.99 18.62 11.44
C THR A 51 -5.82 19.52 11.82
N ALA A 52 -4.84 18.99 12.58
CA ALA A 52 -3.62 19.68 12.92
C ALA A 52 -2.39 18.78 12.69
N PRO A 53 -1.25 19.32 12.23
CA PRO A 53 -0.03 18.55 12.02
C PRO A 53 0.41 17.80 13.29
N GLY A 54 0.71 16.51 13.15
CA GLY A 54 1.15 15.65 14.26
C GLY A 54 0.07 15.32 15.31
N GLN A 55 -1.15 15.83 15.16
CA GLN A 55 -2.28 15.51 16.03
C GLN A 55 -3.30 14.69 15.26
N HIS A 56 -3.39 13.40 15.59
CA HIS A 56 -4.31 12.48 14.94
C HIS A 56 -5.39 12.04 15.91
N ALA A 57 -6.59 12.62 15.78
CA ALA A 57 -7.73 12.34 16.64
C ALA A 57 -8.46 11.04 16.27
N TYR A 58 -8.37 10.63 14.99
CA TYR A 58 -9.10 9.48 14.47
C TYR A 58 -8.16 8.44 13.91
N THR A 59 -8.53 7.16 14.07
CA THR A 59 -7.82 6.02 13.51
C THR A 59 -8.80 5.18 12.71
N PHE A 60 -8.43 4.89 11.47
CA PHE A 60 -9.20 4.04 10.55
C PHE A 60 -8.36 2.83 10.17
N SER A 61 -8.97 1.66 10.14
CA SER A 61 -8.37 0.44 9.60
C SER A 61 -9.04 0.06 8.29
N GLY A 62 -8.41 -0.85 7.55
CA GLY A 62 -8.98 -1.31 6.29
C GLY A 62 -8.52 -2.70 5.90
N ALA A 63 -8.51 -2.96 4.61
CA ALA A 63 -8.28 -4.28 4.05
C ALA A 63 -6.97 -4.36 3.25
N VAL A 64 -6.45 -5.58 3.17
CA VAL A 64 -5.30 -5.93 2.33
C VAL A 64 -5.78 -6.87 1.25
N THR A 65 -5.35 -6.62 0.02
CA THR A 65 -5.59 -7.48 -1.13
C THR A 65 -4.27 -7.73 -1.87
N THR A 66 -4.24 -8.75 -2.71
CA THR A 66 -3.14 -9.02 -3.64
C THR A 66 -3.75 -9.72 -4.86
N TYR A 67 -2.93 -10.04 -5.85
CA TYR A 67 -3.32 -10.96 -6.88
C TYR A 67 -2.12 -11.80 -7.37
N SER A 68 -2.41 -12.99 -7.87
CA SER A 68 -1.44 -13.90 -8.48
C SER A 68 -1.57 -13.97 -10.00
N ALA A 69 -0.63 -14.65 -10.65
CA ALA A 69 -0.66 -14.80 -12.09
C ALA A 69 -1.91 -15.57 -12.56
N ASP A 70 -2.32 -16.61 -11.85
CA ASP A 70 -3.47 -17.45 -12.22
C ASP A 70 -4.82 -16.71 -12.16
N GLU A 71 -4.90 -15.59 -11.44
CA GLU A 71 -6.09 -14.71 -11.44
C GLU A 71 -6.14 -13.78 -12.66
N MET A 72 -5.06 -13.71 -13.45
CA MET A 72 -5.05 -12.96 -14.71
C MET A 72 -5.78 -13.74 -15.81
N CYS A 73 -6.55 -13.03 -16.64
CA CYS A 73 -7.42 -13.66 -17.63
C CYS A 73 -6.68 -14.32 -18.81
N GLY A 74 -5.41 -13.99 -19.07
CA GLY A 74 -4.73 -14.47 -20.26
C GLY A 74 -3.23 -14.23 -20.31
N ALA A 75 -2.59 -14.89 -21.26
CA ALA A 75 -1.16 -14.78 -21.49
C ALA A 75 -0.78 -13.39 -22.03
N PRO A 76 0.42 -12.86 -21.69
CA PRO A 76 1.43 -13.50 -20.86
C PRO A 76 1.21 -13.27 -19.35
N ALA A 77 0.25 -12.42 -18.95
CA ALA A 77 0.05 -12.02 -17.56
C ALA A 77 -0.29 -13.20 -16.62
N ASN A 78 -0.92 -14.25 -17.17
CA ASN A 78 -1.24 -15.45 -16.40
C ASN A 78 -0.14 -16.51 -16.33
N ILE A 79 1.07 -16.18 -16.80
CA ILE A 79 2.22 -17.08 -16.76
C ILE A 79 3.04 -16.78 -15.49
N PRO A 80 3.17 -17.72 -14.53
CA PRO A 80 3.91 -17.51 -13.28
C PRO A 80 5.42 -17.52 -13.51
N SER A 81 5.93 -16.44 -14.10
CA SER A 81 7.33 -16.23 -14.42
C SER A 81 7.67 -14.77 -14.24
N ALA A 82 8.77 -14.45 -13.55
CA ALA A 82 9.21 -13.07 -13.34
C ALA A 82 9.41 -12.25 -14.64
N ARG A 83 9.48 -12.93 -15.80
CA ARG A 83 9.51 -12.30 -17.13
C ARG A 83 8.15 -11.76 -17.58
N TYR A 84 7.06 -12.39 -17.15
CA TYR A 84 5.73 -12.22 -17.70
C TYR A 84 4.70 -11.75 -16.65
N PHE A 85 4.94 -12.09 -15.40
CA PHE A 85 4.19 -11.67 -14.23
C PHE A 85 5.16 -11.23 -13.13
N ARG A 86 4.92 -10.06 -12.55
CA ARG A 86 5.66 -9.56 -11.40
C ARG A 86 4.70 -9.49 -10.23
N ASP A 87 5.04 -10.17 -9.15
CA ASP A 87 4.27 -10.14 -7.91
C ASP A 87 4.03 -8.67 -7.48
N PRO A 88 2.77 -8.26 -7.30
CA PRO A 88 2.44 -6.87 -6.97
C PRO A 88 2.70 -6.52 -5.50
N GLY A 89 3.07 -7.50 -4.67
CA GLY A 89 3.06 -7.39 -3.22
C GLY A 89 1.63 -7.31 -2.68
N TYR A 90 1.42 -6.44 -1.71
CA TYR A 90 0.14 -6.27 -1.03
C TYR A 90 -0.40 -4.86 -1.25
N ILE A 91 -1.68 -4.79 -1.62
CA ILE A 91 -2.44 -3.57 -1.87
C ILE A 91 -3.30 -3.30 -0.63
N HIS A 92 -2.93 -2.26 0.09
CA HIS A 92 -3.59 -1.83 1.31
C HIS A 92 -4.61 -0.75 0.99
N GLN A 93 -5.81 -0.84 1.54
CA GLN A 93 -6.88 0.11 1.31
C GLN A 93 -7.56 0.48 2.62
N VAL A 94 -7.67 1.78 2.90
CA VAL A 94 -8.39 2.33 4.06
C VAL A 94 -9.32 3.42 3.58
N VAL A 95 -10.57 3.43 4.07
CA VAL A 95 -11.53 4.50 3.79
C VAL A 95 -11.68 5.36 5.05
N LEU A 96 -11.36 6.64 4.92
CA LEU A 96 -11.68 7.66 5.92
C LEU A 96 -13.14 8.05 5.77
N LEU A 97 -13.82 8.21 6.89
CA LEU A 97 -15.23 8.57 6.96
C LEU A 97 -15.39 9.86 7.77
N GLY A 98 -16.48 10.59 7.52
CA GLY A 98 -16.82 11.79 8.29
C GLY A 98 -15.89 12.97 8.05
N LEU A 99 -15.31 13.06 6.85
CA LEU A 99 -14.53 14.22 6.44
C LEU A 99 -15.47 15.39 6.11
N GLU A 100 -15.10 16.58 6.57
CA GLU A 100 -15.82 17.81 6.26
C GLU A 100 -15.25 18.45 5.00
N PRO A 101 -16.10 19.03 4.13
CA PRO A 101 -15.63 19.82 3.00
C PRO A 101 -14.76 21.00 3.44
N GLU A 102 -13.81 21.39 2.60
CA GLU A 102 -12.94 22.57 2.83
C GLU A 102 -12.07 22.52 4.10
N VAL A 103 -11.92 21.33 4.70
CA VAL A 103 -11.02 21.10 5.85
C VAL A 103 -9.73 20.43 5.39
N GLU A 104 -8.59 20.95 5.86
CA GLU A 104 -7.28 20.32 5.67
C GLU A 104 -7.07 19.19 6.69
N TYR A 105 -6.70 18.01 6.20
CA TYR A 105 -6.47 16.83 7.03
C TYR A 105 -5.01 16.36 6.93
N PHE A 106 -4.40 16.15 8.09
CA PHE A 106 -3.05 15.62 8.25
C PHE A 106 -3.13 14.17 8.70
N PHE A 107 -2.42 13.29 8.00
CA PHE A 107 -2.48 11.86 8.29
C PHE A 107 -1.12 11.18 8.21
N VAL A 108 -1.01 10.08 8.97
CA VAL A 108 0.03 9.07 8.82
C VAL A 108 -0.61 7.73 8.49
N TYR A 109 0.09 6.90 7.74
CA TYR A 109 -0.44 5.63 7.25
C TYR A 109 0.63 4.55 7.30
N GLY A 110 0.20 3.29 7.39
CA GLY A 110 1.09 2.15 7.42
C GLY A 110 0.47 0.95 8.10
N ALA A 111 1.31 0.03 8.55
CA ALA A 111 0.90 -1.11 9.34
C ALA A 111 0.70 -0.72 10.82
N ILE A 112 -0.28 -1.32 11.50
CA ILE A 112 -0.63 -0.96 12.87
C ILE A 112 0.52 -1.10 13.87
N ASP A 113 1.31 -2.16 13.75
CA ASP A 113 2.50 -2.45 14.57
C ASP A 113 3.58 -1.36 14.38
N ILE A 114 3.88 -1.04 13.12
CA ILE A 114 4.85 0.02 12.77
C ILE A 114 4.40 1.39 13.31
N LEU A 115 3.12 1.74 13.14
CA LEU A 115 2.58 2.99 13.66
C LEU A 115 2.48 3.04 15.20
N ASN A 116 2.53 1.89 15.87
CA ASN A 116 2.60 1.78 17.33
C ASN A 116 4.04 1.79 17.85
N GLY A 117 5.04 1.94 16.99
CA GLY A 117 6.45 1.88 17.38
C GLY A 117 6.94 0.46 17.67
N MET A 118 6.18 -0.56 17.27
CA MET A 118 6.61 -1.95 17.29
C MET A 118 7.25 -2.22 15.92
N GLY A 119 8.56 -1.97 15.85
CA GLY A 119 9.35 -2.07 14.61
C GLY A 119 9.52 -3.50 14.10
N ASP A 120 10.00 -3.60 12.85
CA ASP A 120 10.40 -4.85 12.16
C ASP A 120 11.48 -5.64 12.91
#